data_AF-A0A7S1JK33-F1
#
_entry.id   AF-A0A7S1JK33-F1
#
_cell.length_a   1.000
_cell.length_b   1.000
_cell.length_c   1.000
_cell.angle_alpha   90.00
_cell.angle_beta   90.00
_cell.angle_gamma   90.00
#
_symmetry.space_group_name_H-M   'P 1'
#
loop_
_entity.id
_entity.type
_entity.pdbx_description
1 polymer ?
#
loop_
_entity_poly.entity_id
_entity_poly.type
_entity_poly.pdbx_seq_one_letter_code
_entity_poly.pdbx_strand_id
1 'polypeptide(L)'
;MARLWQHPYVNVFKAFDVTSKATCQQQGNVTEEMDRTIGKRVIKIQGPVSATNFLQLPHPSSHVKSLGLTGAFVYLQVMPLAASHFVIHLDFIVADQTTLRLSLSNMFREPKMLSRVVQYPAPLQSCWSVVCVHVPS
;
A
#
# COMPACT_ATOMS: atom_id res chain seq x y z
N MET A 1 -3.27 -20.76 -12.26
CA MET A 1 -3.60 -20.21 -10.91
C MET A 1 -5.10 -19.97 -10.88
N ALA A 2 -5.81 -20.47 -9.88
CA ALA A 2 -7.24 -20.19 -9.73
C ALA A 2 -7.43 -18.67 -9.58
N ARG A 3 -8.35 -18.10 -10.36
CA ARG A 3 -8.60 -16.66 -10.39
C ARG A 3 -9.21 -16.24 -9.05
N LEU A 4 -8.52 -15.37 -8.30
CA LEU A 4 -9.04 -14.79 -7.06
C LEU A 4 -10.36 -14.06 -7.37
N TRP A 5 -11.41 -14.33 -6.60
CA TRP A 5 -12.67 -13.60 -6.73
C TRP A 5 -12.48 -12.16 -6.25
N GLN A 6 -12.71 -11.18 -7.13
CA GLN A 6 -12.43 -9.77 -6.87
C GLN A 6 -13.62 -8.82 -7.06
N HIS A 7 -14.83 -9.34 -7.33
CA HIS A 7 -16.01 -8.54 -7.64
C HIS A 7 -17.05 -8.52 -6.49
N PRO A 8 -17.64 -7.36 -6.15
CA PRO A 8 -17.33 -6.01 -6.64
C PRO A 8 -16.06 -5.41 -6.01
N TYR A 9 -15.59 -5.96 -4.89
CA TYR A 9 -14.39 -5.51 -4.18
C TYR A 9 -13.55 -6.71 -3.72
N VAL A 10 -12.25 -6.47 -3.58
CA VAL A 10 -11.30 -7.40 -2.96
C VAL A 10 -10.62 -6.72 -1.77
N ASN A 11 -10.59 -7.40 -0.62
CA ASN A 11 -9.77 -6.97 0.50
C ASN A 11 -8.37 -7.60 0.34
N VAL A 12 -7.40 -6.79 -0.07
CA VAL A 12 -6.03 -7.24 -0.36
C VAL A 12 -5.36 -7.86 0.87
N PHE A 13 -5.49 -7.24 2.05
CA PHE A 13 -4.85 -7.76 3.27
C PHE A 13 -5.40 -9.13 3.69
N LYS A 14 -6.69 -9.41 3.41
CA LYS A 14 -7.28 -10.73 3.64
C LYS A 14 -6.90 -11.73 2.55
N ALA A 15 -6.95 -11.32 1.28
CA ALA A 15 -6.70 -12.21 0.15
C ALA A 15 -5.25 -12.71 0.09
N PHE A 16 -4.30 -11.89 0.53
CA PHE A 16 -2.87 -12.22 0.52
C PHE A 16 -2.31 -12.46 1.92
N ASP A 17 -3.17 -12.63 2.94
CA ASP A 17 -2.80 -12.79 4.35
C ASP A 17 -1.57 -11.96 4.76
N VAL A 18 -1.82 -10.68 5.06
CA VAL A 18 -0.74 -9.74 5.40
C VAL A 18 0.04 -10.13 6.67
N THR A 19 -0.51 -11.03 7.50
CA THR A 19 0.12 -11.51 8.73
C THR A 19 1.10 -12.66 8.48
N SER A 20 1.00 -13.32 7.33
CA SER A 20 1.87 -14.44 6.96
C SER A 20 3.18 -13.95 6.32
N LYS A 21 4.30 -14.40 6.87
CA LYS A 21 5.64 -14.16 6.30
C LYS A 21 5.85 -14.82 4.94
N ALA A 22 4.99 -15.77 4.54
CA ALA A 22 5.11 -16.43 3.23
C ALA A 22 4.60 -15.55 2.09
N THR A 23 3.63 -14.67 2.37
CA THR A 23 2.94 -13.84 1.38
C THR A 23 3.28 -12.37 1.51
N CYS A 24 3.68 -11.93 2.71
CA CYS A 24 3.98 -10.54 3.04
C CYS A 24 5.35 -10.40 3.68
N GLN A 25 6.18 -9.50 3.15
CA GLN A 25 7.40 -9.10 3.84
C GLN A 25 7.05 -8.00 4.84
N GLN A 26 7.42 -8.21 6.09
CA GLN A 26 7.36 -7.20 7.14
C GLN A 26 8.79 -6.95 7.63
N GLN A 27 9.23 -5.69 7.59
CA GLN A 27 10.58 -5.28 7.96
C GLN A 27 10.51 -4.16 9.00
N GLY A 28 11.36 -4.24 10.02
CA GLY A 28 11.39 -3.24 11.10
C GLY A 28 10.25 -3.41 12.11
N ASN A 29 9.74 -2.30 12.62
CA ASN A 29 8.67 -2.28 13.63
C ASN A 29 7.29 -2.22 12.96
N VAL A 30 6.79 -3.41 12.65
CA VAL A 30 5.45 -3.68 12.12
C VAL A 30 4.71 -4.52 13.15
N THR A 31 3.57 -4.02 13.63
CA THR A 31 2.77 -4.68 14.68
C THR A 31 1.30 -4.64 14.33
N GLU A 32 0.53 -5.64 14.77
CA GLU A 32 -0.93 -5.63 14.71
C GLU A 32 -1.49 -5.10 16.04
N GLU A 33 -2.39 -4.12 15.99
CA GLU A 33 -3.06 -3.56 17.18
C GLU A 33 -4.56 -3.38 16.95
N MET A 34 -5.36 -3.44 18.02
CA MET A 34 -6.77 -3.07 17.97
C MET A 34 -6.91 -1.55 18.06
N ASP A 35 -7.31 -0.90 16.96
CA ASP A 35 -7.61 0.53 16.97
C ASP A 35 -8.98 0.76 17.61
N ARG A 36 -9.01 1.59 18.66
CA ARG A 36 -10.22 1.86 19.45
C ARG A 36 -11.16 2.87 18.77
N THR A 37 -10.66 3.68 17.84
CA THR A 37 -11.46 4.68 17.13
C THR A 37 -12.35 4.03 16.08
N ILE A 38 -11.81 3.06 15.34
CA ILE A 38 -12.55 2.35 14.28
C ILE A 38 -12.99 0.93 14.68
N GLY A 39 -12.57 0.44 15.85
CA GLY A 39 -12.95 -0.89 16.37
C GLY A 39 -12.44 -2.06 15.53
N LYS A 40 -11.28 -1.90 14.87
CA LYS A 40 -10.71 -2.91 13.96
C LYS A 40 -9.26 -3.20 14.29
N ARG A 41 -8.79 -4.41 13.94
CA ARG A 41 -7.37 -4.72 13.92
C ARG A 41 -6.69 -4.01 12.74
N VAL A 42 -5.59 -3.34 13.03
CA VAL A 42 -4.83 -2.53 12.08
C VAL A 42 -3.37 -2.92 12.12
N ILE A 43 -2.67 -2.73 11.01
CA ILE A 43 -1.22 -2.86 10.95
C ILE A 43 -0.62 -1.48 11.24
N LYS A 44 0.09 -1.37 12.35
CA LYS A 44 0.86 -0.19 12.74
C LYS A 44 2.29 -0.37 12.27
N ILE A 45 2.78 0.59 11.48
CA ILE A 45 4.17 0.65 11.02
C ILE A 45 4.75 1.94 11.61
N GLN A 46 5.83 1.81 12.36
CA GLN A 46 6.46 2.95 13.04
C GLN A 46 7.97 2.78 13.08
N GLY A 47 8.69 3.88 13.28
CA GLY A 47 10.14 3.86 13.39
C GLY A 47 10.74 5.16 12.87
N PRO A 48 12.02 5.42 13.19
CA PRO A 48 12.67 6.68 12.84
C PRO A 48 12.91 6.83 11.33
N VAL A 49 13.00 5.72 10.59
CA VAL A 49 13.30 5.72 9.15
C VAL A 49 12.26 4.88 8.41
N SER A 50 11.45 5.52 7.57
CA SER A 50 10.38 4.85 6.80
C SER A 50 10.90 3.76 5.86
N ALA A 51 12.08 3.94 5.28
CA ALA A 51 12.68 2.96 4.36
C ALA A 51 13.07 1.62 5.01
N THR A 52 13.18 1.56 6.34
CA THR A 52 13.53 0.34 7.09
C THR A 52 12.38 -0.23 7.89
N ASN A 53 11.21 0.43 7.87
CA ASN A 53 10.00 0.01 8.57
C ASN A 53 8.86 -0.05 7.55
N PHE A 54 8.63 -1.22 6.97
CA PHE A 54 7.69 -1.36 5.87
C PHE A 54 7.00 -2.72 5.82
N LEU A 55 5.93 -2.71 5.03
CA LEU A 55 5.17 -3.88 4.65
C LEU A 55 5.14 -3.96 3.13
N GLN A 56 5.47 -5.12 2.56
CA GLN A 56 5.51 -5.32 1.12
C GLN A 56 4.76 -6.58 0.70
N LEU A 57 3.90 -6.41 -0.29
CA LEU A 57 3.13 -7.46 -0.96
C LEU A 57 3.39 -7.42 -2.47
N PRO A 58 3.58 -8.57 -3.14
CA PRO A 58 3.84 -9.87 -2.54
C PRO A 58 5.23 -9.92 -1.88
N HIS A 59 5.48 -10.92 -1.02
CA HIS A 59 6.80 -11.16 -0.44
C HIS A 59 7.84 -11.34 -1.56
N PRO A 60 9.01 -10.67 -1.53
CA PRO A 60 9.97 -10.71 -2.64
C PRO A 60 10.51 -12.10 -2.99
N SER A 61 10.61 -12.99 -2.00
CA SER A 61 11.03 -14.38 -2.20
C SER A 61 9.88 -15.32 -2.59
N SER A 62 8.65 -14.82 -2.72
CA SER A 62 7.52 -15.64 -3.16
C SER A 62 7.62 -15.95 -4.66
N HIS A 63 7.08 -17.10 -5.07
CA HIS A 63 6.90 -17.41 -6.49
C HIS A 63 5.91 -16.44 -7.19
N VAL A 64 5.06 -15.77 -6.40
CA VAL A 64 4.10 -14.78 -6.88
C VAL A 64 4.80 -13.43 -7.05
N LYS A 65 4.95 -12.98 -8.30
CA LYS A 65 5.62 -11.71 -8.65
C LYS A 65 4.67 -10.50 -8.73
N SER A 66 3.37 -10.73 -8.74
CA SER A 66 2.32 -9.70 -8.81
C SER A 66 1.05 -10.21 -8.12
N LEU A 67 0.25 -9.30 -7.59
CA LEU A 67 -1.04 -9.63 -6.98
C LEU A 67 -2.10 -10.06 -8.02
N GLY A 68 -1.89 -9.76 -9.30
CA GLY A 68 -2.80 -10.15 -10.38
C GLY A 68 -4.22 -9.57 -10.28
N LEU A 69 -4.37 -8.48 -9.52
CA LEU A 69 -5.64 -7.79 -9.31
C LEU A 69 -5.94 -6.87 -10.51
N THR A 70 -7.22 -6.72 -10.84
CA THR A 70 -7.67 -5.76 -11.86
C THR A 70 -8.80 -4.89 -11.32
N GLY A 71 -8.87 -3.64 -11.80
CA GLY A 71 -9.89 -2.67 -11.40
C GLY A 71 -9.43 -1.23 -11.59
N ALA A 72 -10.38 -0.29 -11.57
CA ALA A 72 -10.10 1.13 -11.77
C ALA A 72 -9.83 1.88 -10.46
N PHE A 73 -10.06 1.28 -9.30
CA PHE A 73 -9.96 1.97 -8.02
C PHE A 73 -9.18 1.15 -6.99
N VAL A 74 -8.28 1.82 -6.28
CA VAL A 74 -7.62 1.30 -5.08
C VAL A 74 -8.01 2.18 -3.89
N TYR A 75 -8.53 1.55 -2.83
CA TYR A 75 -8.91 2.23 -1.60
C TYR A 75 -7.93 1.86 -0.49
N LEU A 76 -7.35 2.88 0.14
CA LEU A 76 -6.42 2.73 1.26
C LEU A 76 -7.00 3.43 2.49
N GLN A 77 -7.35 2.67 3.51
CA GLN A 77 -7.72 3.22 4.81
C GLN A 77 -6.45 3.37 5.66
N VAL A 78 -6.03 4.60 5.92
CA VAL A 78 -4.74 4.93 6.54
C VAL A 78 -4.89 6.02 7.60
N MET A 79 -4.01 6.00 8.59
CA MET A 79 -3.82 7.05 9.57
C MET A 79 -2.32 7.30 9.74
N PRO A 80 -1.77 8.42 9.21
CA PRO A 80 -0.39 8.80 9.44
C PRO A 80 -0.12 9.04 10.92
N LEU A 81 0.99 8.50 11.41
CA LEU A 81 1.49 8.84 12.75
C LEU A 81 1.96 10.30 12.78
N ALA A 82 1.66 10.99 13.88
CA ALA A 82 2.05 12.38 14.07
C ALA A 82 3.58 12.53 13.95
N ALA A 83 4.01 13.64 13.32
CA ALA A 83 5.43 13.97 13.11
C ALA A 83 6.26 12.87 12.44
N SER A 84 5.64 11.95 11.71
CA SER A 84 6.32 10.84 11.02
C SER A 84 6.22 10.98 9.50
N HIS A 85 7.27 10.56 8.80
CA HIS A 85 7.23 10.46 7.34
C HIS A 85 6.72 9.09 6.89
N PHE A 86 5.93 9.07 5.83
CA PHE A 86 5.45 7.82 5.22
C PHE A 86 5.60 7.87 3.71
N VAL A 87 5.67 6.70 3.08
CA VAL A 87 5.51 6.54 1.64
C VAL A 87 4.70 5.27 1.36
N ILE A 88 3.78 5.34 0.40
CA ILE A 88 3.01 4.20 -0.08
C ILE A 88 3.32 4.04 -1.56
N HIS A 89 3.79 2.86 -1.95
CA HIS A 89 4.04 2.51 -3.35
C HIS A 89 2.95 1.58 -3.86
N LEU A 90 2.38 1.91 -5.02
CA LEU A 90 1.47 1.07 -5.78
C LEU A 90 2.07 0.85 -7.17
N ASP A 91 2.29 -0.40 -7.54
CA ASP A 91 2.82 -0.78 -8.84
C ASP A 91 1.69 -1.28 -9.74
N PHE A 92 1.55 -0.66 -10.90
CA PHE A 92 0.53 -0.96 -11.90
C PHE A 92 1.18 -1.49 -13.18
N ILE A 93 0.53 -2.45 -13.83
CA ILE A 93 0.84 -2.80 -15.21
C ILE A 93 -0.03 -1.92 -16.11
N VAL A 94 0.60 -1.12 -16.95
CA VAL A 94 -0.07 -0.24 -17.92
C VAL A 94 -0.23 -0.93 -19.28
N ALA A 95 -0.93 -0.28 -20.21
CA ALA A 95 -1.32 -0.87 -21.51
C ALA A 95 -0.15 -1.43 -22.34
N ASP A 96 1.03 -0.80 -22.28
CA ASP A 96 2.24 -1.24 -22.98
C ASP A 96 2.99 -2.38 -22.26
N GLN A 97 2.35 -3.04 -21.27
CA GLN A 97 2.90 -4.11 -20.43
C GLN A 97 4.08 -3.70 -19.57
N THR A 98 4.23 -2.40 -19.30
CA THR A 98 5.27 -1.90 -18.41
C THR A 98 4.75 -1.61 -17.01
N THR A 99 5.65 -1.60 -16.03
CA THR A 99 5.32 -1.24 -14.64
C THR A 99 5.44 0.27 -14.45
N LEU A 100 4.35 0.89 -14.00
CA LEU A 100 4.31 2.26 -13.50
C LEU A 100 4.14 2.23 -11.98
N ARG A 101 4.97 2.97 -11.25
CA ARG A 101 4.87 3.11 -9.79
C ARG A 101 4.23 4.43 -9.42
N LEU A 102 3.13 4.40 -8.68
CA LEU A 102 2.62 5.56 -7.96
C LEU A 102 3.20 5.56 -6.53
N SER A 103 3.79 6.68 -6.13
CA SER A 103 4.34 6.89 -4.78
C SER A 103 3.62 8.04 -4.11
N LEU A 104 2.89 7.74 -3.03
CA LEU A 104 2.17 8.72 -2.22
C LEU A 104 2.98 9.00 -0.94
N SER A 105 3.34 10.24 -0.66
CA SER A 105 4.12 10.57 0.55
C SER A 105 3.87 11.99 1.04
N ASN A 106 3.98 12.18 2.36
CA ASN A 106 4.04 13.52 2.97
C ASN A 106 5.41 14.21 2.83
N MET A 107 6.42 13.53 2.25
CA MET A 107 7.73 14.13 1.93
C MET A 107 7.74 14.88 0.59
N PHE A 108 6.82 14.52 -0.32
CA PHE A 108 6.73 15.17 -1.63
C PHE A 108 5.99 16.50 -1.49
N ARG A 109 6.55 17.56 -2.09
CA ARG A 109 5.95 18.92 -2.07
C ARG A 109 5.09 19.20 -3.29
N GLU A 110 5.44 18.61 -4.42
CA GLU A 110 4.78 18.80 -5.71
C GLU A 110 4.72 17.46 -6.46
N PRO A 111 3.71 17.24 -7.32
CA PRO A 111 3.69 16.08 -8.19
C PRO A 111 4.89 16.06 -9.13
N LYS A 112 5.55 14.91 -9.26
CA LYS A 112 6.68 14.70 -10.18
C LYS A 112 6.53 13.39 -10.91
N MET A 113 6.93 13.39 -12.18
CA MET A 113 7.16 12.18 -12.95
C MET A 113 8.66 11.96 -13.09
N LEU A 114 9.14 10.81 -12.65
CA LEU A 114 10.53 10.39 -12.75
C LEU A 114 10.59 9.04 -13.49
N SER A 115 10.81 9.09 -14.81
CA SER A 115 10.79 7.91 -15.69
C SER A 115 9.46 7.14 -15.61
N ARG A 116 9.36 6.13 -14.74
CA ARG A 116 8.16 5.30 -14.51
C ARG A 116 7.64 5.40 -13.08
N VAL A 117 8.03 6.44 -12.35
CA VAL A 117 7.59 6.70 -11.00
C VAL A 117 6.84 8.03 -10.97
N VAL A 118 5.56 8.00 -10.63
CA VAL A 118 4.78 9.17 -10.29
C VAL A 118 4.89 9.40 -8.79
N GLN A 119 5.52 10.49 -8.37
CA GLN A 119 5.54 10.95 -6.99
C GLN A 119 4.42 11.96 -6.78
N TYR A 120 3.59 11.75 -5.77
CA TYR A 120 2.46 12.62 -5.51
C TYR A 120 2.34 12.97 -4.01
N PRO A 121 2.21 14.27 -3.66
CA PRO A 121 2.03 14.71 -2.28
C PRO A 121 0.79 14.11 -1.61
N ALA A 122 0.94 13.63 -0.38
CA ALA A 122 -0.16 13.11 0.43
C ALA A 122 -0.19 13.83 1.81
N PRO A 123 -0.76 15.04 1.91
CA PRO A 123 -0.84 15.83 3.15
C PRO A 123 -1.96 15.32 4.05
N LEU A 124 -1.88 14.05 4.45
CA LEU A 124 -2.86 13.40 5.30
C LEU A 124 -2.69 13.89 6.75
N GLN A 125 -3.83 14.18 7.40
CA GLN A 125 -3.87 14.51 8.83
C GLN A 125 -3.70 13.25 9.68
N SER A 126 -3.33 13.40 10.95
CA SER A 126 -3.21 12.29 11.91
C SER A 126 -4.58 11.80 12.40
N CYS A 127 -5.47 11.49 11.46
CA CYS A 127 -6.78 10.87 11.68
C CYS A 127 -7.04 9.83 10.59
N TRP A 128 -7.95 8.90 10.87
CA TRP A 128 -8.36 7.90 9.89
C TRP A 128 -8.93 8.55 8.63
N SER A 129 -8.33 8.22 7.49
CA SER A 129 -8.70 8.74 6.18
C SER A 129 -8.77 7.59 5.17
N VAL A 130 -9.61 7.75 4.15
CA VAL A 130 -9.65 6.83 2.99
C VAL A 130 -9.07 7.57 1.80
N VAL A 131 -7.94 7.08 1.29
CA VAL A 131 -7.36 7.53 0.03
C VAL A 131 -7.93 6.66 -1.09
N CYS A 132 -8.56 7.30 -2.07
CA CYS A 132 -9.02 6.65 -3.29
C CYS A 132 -8.06 7.01 -4.43
N VAL A 133 -7.43 5.99 -5.00
CA VAL A 133 -6.61 6.12 -6.21
C VAL A 133 -7.45 5.62 -7.38
N HIS A 134 -7.80 6.53 -8.29
CA HIS A 134 -8.40 6.19 -9.57
C HIS A 134 -7.30 5.90 -10.60
N VAL A 135 -7.28 4.68 -11.09
CA VAL A 135 -6.39 4.20 -12.15
C VAL A 135 -7.26 4.00 -13.39
N PRO A 136 -7.34 5.00 -14.28
CA PRO A 136 -8.14 4.87 -15.48
C PRO A 136 -7.61 3.70 -16.33
N SER A 137 -8.54 2.88 -16.82
CA SER A 137 -8.30 1.80 -17.77
C SER A 137 -8.09 2.33 -19.18
#